data_AF-A0A8B6HFL6-F1
#
_entry.id   AF-A0A8B6HFL6-F1
#
_cell.length_a   1.000
_cell.length_b   1.000
_cell.length_c   1.000
_cell.angle_alpha   90.00
_cell.angle_beta   90.00
_cell.angle_gamma   90.00
#
_symmetry.space_group_name_H-M   'P 1'
#
loop_
_entity.id
_entity.type
_entity.pdbx_description
1 polymer ?
#
loop_
_entity_poly.entity_id
_entity_poly.type
_entity_poly.pdbx_seq_one_letter_code
_entity_poly.pdbx_strand_id
1 'polypeptide(L)'
;WKKMNMLFTVGVSILLTFSLSCVDGLTCLSCKGVADINDCLSSEATCQNSNEECYLDKTILPSLQAVFSAGCRSKQVCDLFAAASAGKRETSRTKRTTVACAECCTTSSNNSTGIPCNGYLCKQKPKTDITTCGVCDKVADPTLCSVIQDCPPNEVCTSELIFANNQLVHRLGCERKDVCDVTLKGYKDAHPGQYTGPKRKRVDGEIVICSSCCDTRTCNMADCKSLINIQPCYNKTLCG
;
A
#
# COMPACT_ATOMS: atom_id res chain seq x y z
N TRP A 1 74.13 31.22 4.38
CA TRP A 1 73.16 30.43 5.16
C TRP A 1 71.90 30.18 4.32
N LYS A 2 71.61 28.89 4.14
CA LYS A 2 70.32 28.20 3.88
C LYS A 2 69.38 28.68 2.76
N LYS A 3 69.45 27.95 1.63
CA LYS A 3 68.35 27.70 0.68
C LYS A 3 67.22 26.94 1.39
N MET A 4 65.99 27.42 1.27
CA MET A 4 64.79 26.79 1.82
C MET A 4 64.07 26.05 0.68
N ASN A 5 64.17 24.73 0.66
CA ASN A 5 63.44 23.86 -0.26
C ASN A 5 61.96 23.81 0.15
N MET A 6 61.08 24.19 -0.78
CA MET A 6 59.63 24.08 -0.64
C MET A 6 59.22 22.69 -1.16
N LEU A 7 58.94 21.75 -0.26
CA LEU A 7 58.37 20.44 -0.58
C LEU A 7 56.85 20.58 -0.79
N PHE A 8 56.37 20.28 -1.99
CA PHE A 8 54.95 20.07 -2.28
C PHE A 8 54.56 18.64 -1.89
N THR A 9 53.75 18.49 -0.84
CA THR A 9 53.08 17.23 -0.51
C THR A 9 51.84 17.06 -1.37
N VAL A 10 51.90 16.16 -2.35
CA VAL A 10 50.73 15.71 -3.12
C VAL A 10 49.92 14.76 -2.23
N GLY A 11 48.80 15.26 -1.69
CA GLY A 11 47.84 14.46 -0.95
C GLY A 11 47.00 13.60 -1.90
N VAL A 12 47.22 12.29 -1.91
CA VAL A 12 46.37 11.31 -2.60
C VAL A 12 45.06 11.20 -1.82
N SER A 13 44.00 11.84 -2.33
CA SER A 13 42.64 11.68 -1.81
C SER A 13 42.07 10.35 -2.32
N ILE A 14 42.04 9.34 -1.45
CA ILE A 14 41.32 8.09 -1.70
C ILE A 14 39.83 8.39 -1.54
N LEU A 15 39.15 8.66 -2.66
CA LEU A 15 37.69 8.69 -2.75
C LEU A 15 37.19 7.25 -2.55
N LEU A 16 36.80 6.93 -1.32
CA LEU A 16 35.96 5.77 -1.01
C LEU A 16 34.60 5.97 -1.67
N THR A 17 34.47 5.52 -2.92
CA THR A 17 33.17 5.35 -3.56
C THR A 17 32.45 4.22 -2.85
N PHE A 18 31.59 4.57 -1.88
CA PHE A 18 30.59 3.66 -1.34
C PHE A 18 29.63 3.32 -2.48
N SER A 19 29.84 2.16 -3.10
CA SER A 19 28.86 1.55 -3.97
C SER A 19 27.61 1.26 -3.13
N LEU A 20 26.59 2.11 -3.22
CA LEU A 20 25.24 1.77 -2.77
C LEU A 20 24.73 0.67 -3.70
N SER A 21 25.09 -0.58 -3.40
CA SER A 21 24.38 -1.74 -3.91
C SER A 21 22.97 -1.69 -3.34
N CYS A 22 21.99 -1.37 -4.19
CA CYS A 22 20.58 -1.55 -3.90
C CYS A 22 20.38 -3.05 -3.65
N VAL A 23 20.34 -3.46 -2.38
CA VAL A 23 19.93 -4.82 -2.05
C VAL A 23 18.42 -4.81 -2.23
N ASP A 24 17.92 -5.52 -3.24
CA ASP A 24 16.51 -5.87 -3.37
C ASP A 24 16.14 -6.70 -2.13
N GLY A 25 15.75 -6.02 -1.06
CA GLY A 25 15.43 -6.62 0.22
C GLY A 25 13.99 -7.15 0.20
N LEU A 26 13.78 -8.24 0.92
CA LEU A 26 12.45 -8.83 1.10
C LEU A 26 11.54 -7.82 1.83
N THR A 27 10.46 -7.37 1.18
CA THR A 27 9.47 -6.50 1.82
C THR A 27 8.44 -7.32 2.59
N CYS A 28 8.18 -6.94 3.84
CA CYS A 28 7.27 -7.62 4.76
C CYS A 28 6.32 -6.62 5.42
N LEU A 29 5.12 -7.05 5.84
CA LEU A 29 4.32 -6.27 6.79
C LEU A 29 5.09 -6.09 8.11
N SER A 30 4.94 -4.93 8.75
CA SER A 30 5.63 -4.55 9.97
C SER A 30 4.68 -3.92 10.99
N CYS A 31 4.50 -4.57 12.14
CA CYS A 31 3.61 -4.08 13.20
C CYS A 31 3.90 -4.80 14.51
N LYS A 32 3.49 -4.22 15.64
CA LYS A 32 3.73 -4.82 16.97
C LYS A 32 2.49 -4.73 17.85
N GLY A 33 1.95 -5.90 18.20
CA GLY A 33 0.88 -6.05 19.18
C GLY A 33 -0.47 -5.42 18.78
N VAL A 34 -0.78 -5.38 17.48
CA VAL A 34 -2.05 -4.82 16.99
C VAL A 34 -3.20 -5.81 17.18
N ALA A 35 -4.44 -5.32 17.28
CA ALA A 35 -5.61 -6.17 17.53
C ALA A 35 -6.12 -6.87 16.26
N ASP A 36 -5.89 -6.28 15.08
CA ASP A 36 -6.30 -6.81 13.79
C ASP A 36 -5.11 -6.81 12.81
N ILE A 37 -4.99 -7.85 11.98
CA ILE A 37 -3.94 -7.95 10.95
C ILE A 37 -4.04 -6.82 9.90
N ASN A 38 -5.24 -6.27 9.69
CA ASN A 38 -5.46 -5.16 8.78
C ASN A 38 -4.70 -3.89 9.22
N ASP A 39 -4.49 -3.72 10.53
CA ASP A 39 -3.72 -2.60 11.08
C ASP A 39 -2.23 -2.68 10.70
N CYS A 40 -1.75 -3.85 10.24
CA CYS A 40 -0.39 -4.02 9.73
C CYS A 40 -0.27 -3.64 8.25
N LEU A 41 -1.37 -3.57 7.48
CA LEU A 41 -1.33 -3.33 6.02
C LEU A 41 -0.81 -1.94 5.64
N SER A 42 -0.87 -0.98 6.56
CA SER A 42 -0.35 0.37 6.34
C SER A 42 1.15 0.50 6.56
N SER A 43 1.83 -0.54 7.08
CA SER A 43 3.23 -0.48 7.47
C SER A 43 4.03 -1.67 6.94
N GLU A 44 5.05 -1.37 6.14
CA GLU A 44 5.95 -2.35 5.55
C GLU A 44 7.39 -2.06 5.98
N ALA A 45 8.20 -3.11 6.04
CA ALA A 45 9.64 -3.02 6.29
C ALA A 45 10.39 -3.88 5.26
N THR A 46 11.50 -3.36 4.78
CA THR A 46 12.44 -4.10 3.95
C THR A 46 13.45 -4.80 4.85
N CYS A 47 13.52 -6.12 4.78
CA CYS A 47 14.52 -6.90 5.50
C CYS A 47 15.91 -6.57 4.96
N GLN A 48 16.83 -6.29 5.89
CA GLN A 48 18.15 -5.75 5.55
C GLN A 48 19.14 -6.85 5.17
N ASN A 49 18.84 -8.10 5.52
CA ASN A 49 19.75 -9.22 5.36
C ASN A 49 19.11 -10.36 4.57
N SER A 50 19.89 -11.05 3.74
CA SER A 50 19.46 -12.27 3.03
C SER A 50 19.14 -13.44 3.98
N ASN A 51 19.53 -13.32 5.25
CA ASN A 51 19.21 -14.26 6.32
C ASN A 51 17.94 -13.92 7.10
N GLU A 52 17.15 -12.96 6.63
CA GLU A 52 15.85 -12.61 7.19
C GLU A 52 14.70 -13.10 6.31
N GLU A 53 13.58 -13.39 6.96
CA GLU A 53 12.31 -13.80 6.37
C GLU A 53 11.18 -12.95 6.97
N CYS A 54 10.06 -12.88 6.26
CA CYS A 54 8.87 -12.26 6.80
C CYS A 54 8.24 -13.21 7.82
N TYR A 55 7.86 -12.69 8.99
CA TYR A 55 7.15 -13.46 10.01
C TYR A 55 5.80 -12.84 10.36
N LEU A 56 4.92 -13.68 10.92
CA LEU A 56 3.72 -13.27 11.63
C LEU A 56 3.56 -14.11 12.90
N ASP A 57 3.44 -13.41 14.03
CA ASP A 57 3.10 -14.00 15.32
C ASP A 57 1.67 -13.61 15.71
N LYS A 58 0.85 -14.59 16.07
CA LYS A 58 -0.45 -14.39 16.73
C LYS A 58 -0.35 -14.86 18.17
N THR A 59 -0.57 -13.94 19.09
CA THR A 59 -0.45 -14.19 20.53
C THR A 59 -1.78 -13.98 21.24
N ILE A 60 -2.16 -14.88 22.13
CA ILE A 60 -3.33 -14.70 23.00
C ILE A 60 -2.85 -14.12 24.33
N LEU A 61 -3.26 -12.88 24.61
CA LEU A 61 -2.98 -12.20 25.86
C LEU A 61 -3.74 -12.84 27.04
N PRO A 62 -3.34 -12.57 28.30
CA PRO A 62 -4.10 -13.00 29.47
C PRO A 62 -5.56 -12.50 29.50
N SER A 63 -5.83 -11.38 28.83
CA SER A 63 -7.18 -10.83 28.62
C SER A 63 -8.02 -11.63 27.60
N LEU A 64 -7.48 -12.73 27.05
CA LEU A 64 -8.05 -13.54 25.97
C LEU A 64 -8.18 -12.81 24.63
N GLN A 65 -7.56 -11.63 24.51
CA GLN A 65 -7.47 -10.90 23.26
C GLN A 65 -6.32 -11.45 22.40
N ALA A 66 -6.58 -11.63 21.10
CA ALA A 66 -5.53 -11.92 20.14
C ALA A 66 -4.83 -10.62 19.75
N VAL A 67 -3.50 -10.67 19.69
CA VAL A 67 -2.67 -9.60 19.13
C VAL A 67 -1.72 -10.15 18.10
N PHE A 68 -1.39 -9.32 17.10
CA PHE A 68 -0.56 -9.66 15.97
C PHE A 68 0.74 -8.84 15.98
N SER A 69 1.86 -9.49 15.67
CA SER A 69 3.13 -8.82 15.41
C SER A 69 3.73 -9.38 14.13
N ALA A 70 4.22 -8.50 13.25
CA ALA A 70 4.77 -8.85 11.96
C ALA A 70 6.07 -8.09 11.72
N GLY A 71 6.94 -8.63 10.87
CA GLY A 71 8.17 -7.95 10.45
C GLY A 71 9.17 -8.91 9.81
N CYS A 72 10.43 -8.52 9.91
CA CYS A 72 11.58 -9.34 9.52
C CYS A 72 12.12 -10.11 10.73
N ARG A 73 12.52 -11.36 10.51
CA ARG A 73 13.11 -12.24 11.53
C ARG A 73 14.13 -13.16 10.88
N SER A 74 15.14 -13.59 11.64
CA SER A 74 16.17 -14.47 11.09
C SER A 74 15.64 -15.86 10.74
N LYS A 75 16.17 -16.43 9.65
CA LYS A 75 15.90 -17.80 9.19
C LYS A 75 15.99 -18.85 10.30
N GLN A 76 17.03 -18.74 11.15
CA GLN A 76 17.23 -19.66 12.27
C GLN A 76 16.04 -19.68 13.25
N VAL A 77 15.42 -18.52 13.51
CA VAL A 77 14.26 -18.46 14.40
C VAL A 77 13.02 -19.03 13.69
N CYS A 78 12.87 -18.77 12.38
CA CYS A 78 11.82 -19.37 11.56
C CYS A 78 11.90 -20.90 11.51
N ASP A 79 13.10 -21.46 11.32
CA ASP A 79 13.36 -22.90 11.34
C ASP A 79 12.99 -23.53 12.69
N LEU A 80 13.29 -22.83 13.80
CA LEU A 80 12.93 -23.29 15.15
C LEU A 80 11.41 -23.40 15.33
N PHE A 81 10.65 -22.41 14.85
CA PHE A 81 9.19 -22.43 14.92
C PHE A 81 8.57 -23.48 13.99
N ALA A 82 9.14 -23.67 12.79
CA ALA A 82 8.74 -24.74 11.88
C ALA A 82 8.96 -26.13 12.50
N ALA A 83 10.12 -26.33 13.16
CA ALA A 83 10.42 -27.57 13.86
C ALA A 83 9.49 -27.80 15.08
N ALA A 84 9.20 -26.76 15.85
CA ALA A 84 8.32 -26.83 17.01
C ALA A 84 6.85 -27.12 16.62
N SER A 85 6.40 -26.63 15.47
CA SER A 85 5.05 -26.88 14.95
C SER A 85 4.89 -28.25 14.27
N ALA A 86 5.98 -28.84 13.74
CA ALA A 86 6.02 -30.21 13.25
C ALA A 86 5.97 -31.27 14.38
N GLY A 87 6.44 -30.91 15.58
CA GLY A 87 6.37 -31.74 16.78
C GLY A 87 5.10 -31.50 17.59
N LYS A 88 3.92 -31.92 17.10
CA LYS A 88 2.69 -31.94 17.93
C LYS A 88 2.85 -32.91 19.12
N ARG A 89 3.39 -32.42 20.23
CA ARG A 89 3.02 -32.88 21.57
C ARG A 89 2.34 -31.72 22.28
N GLU A 90 1.02 -31.79 22.20
CA GLU A 90 0.05 -31.05 22.98
C GLU A 90 0.35 -31.26 24.47
N THR A 91 1.27 -30.47 25.03
CA THR A 91 1.57 -30.51 26.46
C THR A 91 1.68 -29.10 27.01
N SER A 92 0.86 -28.92 28.05
CA SER A 92 1.01 -27.95 29.13
C SER A 92 0.33 -26.59 28.96
N ARG A 93 -0.93 -26.58 29.41
CA ARG A 93 -1.57 -25.45 30.10
C ARG A 93 -0.60 -24.81 31.10
N THR A 94 0.00 -23.69 30.73
CA THR A 94 0.56 -22.75 31.71
C THR A 94 0.04 -21.36 31.37
N LYS A 95 -0.56 -20.67 32.36
CA LYS A 95 -1.25 -19.37 32.25
C LYS A 95 -0.31 -18.18 31.94
N ARG A 96 0.47 -18.25 30.86
CA ARG A 96 1.27 -17.14 30.35
C ARG A 96 1.02 -17.01 28.86
N THR A 97 0.91 -15.77 28.40
CA THR A 97 0.82 -15.31 27.02
C THR A 97 1.21 -16.39 26.02
N THR A 98 0.21 -17.02 25.41
CA THR A 98 0.42 -18.22 24.59
C THR A 98 0.53 -17.77 23.13
N VAL A 99 1.69 -18.00 22.52
CA VAL A 99 1.84 -17.85 21.07
C VAL A 99 0.94 -18.90 20.43
N ALA A 100 -0.17 -18.45 19.86
CA ALA A 100 -1.16 -19.31 19.21
C ALA A 100 -0.73 -19.71 17.80
N CYS A 101 0.08 -18.87 17.16
CA CYS A 101 0.71 -19.16 15.88
C CYS A 101 1.99 -18.31 15.72
N ALA A 102 3.01 -18.90 15.10
CA ALA A 102 4.21 -18.21 14.64
C ALA A 102 4.64 -18.90 13.35
N GLU A 103 4.59 -18.18 12.24
CA GLU A 103 4.92 -18.69 10.90
C GLU A 103 5.85 -17.70 10.19
N CYS A 104 6.58 -18.19 9.19
CA CYS A 104 7.45 -17.40 8.33
C CYS A 104 7.24 -17.71 6.84
N CYS A 105 7.64 -16.78 5.98
CA CYS A 105 7.64 -16.93 4.53
C CYS A 105 8.78 -16.13 3.87
N THR A 106 9.19 -16.58 2.68
CA THR A 106 10.38 -16.11 1.97
C THR A 106 10.07 -15.28 0.72
N THR A 107 8.80 -15.10 0.37
CA THR A 107 8.38 -14.39 -0.85
C THR A 107 7.95 -12.96 -0.55
N SER A 108 8.29 -11.99 -1.40
CA SER A 108 7.97 -10.58 -1.15
C SER A 108 6.47 -10.27 -1.24
N SER A 109 5.71 -11.01 -2.05
CA SER A 109 4.26 -10.83 -2.18
C SER A 109 3.57 -12.12 -2.62
N ASN A 110 2.29 -12.25 -2.29
CA ASN A 110 1.41 -13.14 -3.02
C ASN A 110 0.92 -12.40 -4.28
N ASN A 111 1.37 -12.87 -5.45
CA ASN A 111 1.36 -12.29 -6.80
C ASN A 111 0.05 -11.68 -7.36
N SER A 112 -1.01 -11.48 -6.57
CA SER A 112 -2.30 -10.97 -7.05
C SER A 112 -2.90 -9.84 -6.21
N THR A 113 -2.37 -9.55 -5.02
CA THR A 113 -2.97 -8.57 -4.10
C THR A 113 -2.02 -7.45 -3.68
N GLY A 114 -0.72 -7.57 -3.99
CA GLY A 114 0.30 -6.61 -3.54
C GLY A 114 0.61 -6.69 -2.04
N ILE A 115 -0.10 -7.51 -1.27
CA ILE A 115 0.15 -7.69 0.17
C ILE A 115 1.38 -8.58 0.36
N PRO A 116 2.32 -8.21 1.26
CA PRO A 116 3.46 -9.06 1.59
C PRO A 116 3.05 -10.45 2.10
N CYS A 117 3.90 -11.47 1.88
CA CYS A 117 3.53 -12.86 2.15
C CYS A 117 3.07 -13.09 3.59
N ASN A 118 3.65 -12.37 4.56
CA ASN A 118 3.34 -12.53 5.97
C ASN A 118 1.95 -12.04 6.36
N GLY A 119 1.25 -11.31 5.49
CA GLY A 119 -0.15 -10.96 5.70
C GLY A 119 -1.10 -12.15 5.70
N TYR A 120 -0.72 -13.27 5.06
CA TYR A 120 -1.57 -14.46 4.90
C TYR A 120 -1.22 -15.61 5.84
N LEU A 121 -0.13 -15.47 6.58
CA LEU A 121 0.30 -16.44 7.57
C LEU A 121 -0.71 -16.55 8.71
N CYS A 122 -0.57 -17.59 9.54
CA CYS A 122 -1.45 -17.86 10.67
C CYS A 122 -2.93 -17.89 10.28
N LYS A 123 -3.22 -18.36 9.05
CA LYS A 123 -4.56 -18.44 8.43
C LYS A 123 -5.28 -17.09 8.38
N GLN A 124 -4.53 -15.98 8.36
CA GLN A 124 -5.12 -14.67 8.19
C GLN A 124 -5.57 -14.46 6.74
N LYS A 125 -6.68 -13.74 6.59
CA LYS A 125 -7.20 -13.27 5.32
C LYS A 125 -7.35 -11.75 5.45
N PRO A 126 -6.25 -11.00 5.31
CA PRO A 126 -6.31 -9.55 5.38
C PRO A 126 -7.32 -9.07 4.35
N LYS A 127 -8.09 -8.05 4.72
CA LYS A 127 -9.05 -7.42 3.83
C LYS A 127 -8.23 -6.77 2.72
N THR A 128 -8.24 -7.42 1.56
CA THR A 128 -7.68 -6.91 0.31
C THR A 128 -8.44 -5.71 -0.22
N ASP A 129 -9.61 -5.44 0.38
CA ASP A 129 -10.61 -4.51 -0.14
C ASP A 129 -10.65 -3.20 0.64
N ILE A 130 -9.70 -2.96 1.56
CA ILE A 130 -9.56 -1.63 2.17
C ILE A 130 -8.84 -0.75 1.16
N THR A 131 -9.60 -0.11 0.29
CA THR A 131 -9.09 0.93 -0.59
C THR A 131 -8.92 2.19 0.24
N THR A 132 -7.68 2.62 0.50
CA THR A 132 -7.42 3.92 1.11
C THR A 132 -7.29 4.98 0.02
N CYS A 133 -7.99 6.10 0.12
CA CYS A 133 -8.06 7.15 -0.90
C CYS A 133 -7.75 8.54 -0.33
N GLY A 134 -7.34 9.47 -1.19
CA GLY A 134 -7.39 10.90 -0.87
C GLY A 134 -8.84 11.38 -0.78
N VAL A 135 -9.17 12.18 0.23
CA VAL A 135 -10.53 12.70 0.45
C VAL A 135 -10.49 14.21 0.65
N CYS A 136 -10.76 14.96 -0.40
CA CYS A 136 -10.73 16.42 -0.38
C CYS A 136 -11.81 16.99 -1.31
N ASP A 137 -12.49 18.05 -0.89
CA ASP A 137 -13.58 18.62 -1.69
C ASP A 137 -13.09 19.58 -2.79
N LYS A 138 -12.15 20.48 -2.46
CA LYS A 138 -11.67 21.51 -3.40
C LYS A 138 -10.18 21.76 -3.20
N VAL A 139 -9.35 21.10 -4.00
CA VAL A 139 -7.90 21.33 -4.04
C VAL A 139 -7.46 21.75 -5.44
N ALA A 140 -6.44 22.61 -5.53
CA ALA A 140 -5.93 23.08 -6.82
C ALA A 140 -5.21 21.97 -7.61
N ASP A 141 -4.63 21.01 -6.89
CA ASP A 141 -3.94 19.86 -7.44
C ASP A 141 -4.24 18.63 -6.55
N PRO A 142 -4.54 17.44 -7.10
CA PRO A 142 -4.84 16.24 -6.32
C PRO A 142 -3.74 15.85 -5.32
N THR A 143 -2.48 16.14 -5.63
CA THR A 143 -1.32 15.84 -4.78
C THR A 143 -1.28 16.68 -3.50
N LEU A 144 -2.01 17.80 -3.47
CA LEU A 144 -2.14 18.66 -2.30
C LEU A 144 -3.16 18.15 -1.27
N CYS A 145 -3.89 17.07 -1.58
CA CYS A 145 -4.81 16.48 -0.63
C CYS A 145 -4.05 15.77 0.49
N SER A 146 -4.11 16.32 1.70
CA SER A 146 -3.44 15.77 2.89
C SER A 146 -4.31 14.77 3.67
N VAL A 147 -5.59 14.69 3.36
CA VAL A 147 -6.55 13.81 4.05
C VAL A 147 -6.62 12.48 3.31
N ILE A 148 -6.26 11.43 4.03
CA ILE A 148 -6.22 10.05 3.53
C ILE A 148 -7.16 9.22 4.41
N GLN A 149 -8.09 8.50 3.79
CA GLN A 149 -9.14 7.76 4.50
C GLN A 149 -9.35 6.37 3.89
N ASP A 150 -9.63 5.40 4.76
CA ASP A 150 -10.08 4.08 4.34
C ASP A 150 -11.53 4.12 3.85
N CYS A 151 -11.74 3.63 2.63
CA CYS A 151 -13.05 3.47 2.06
C CYS A 151 -13.72 2.17 2.53
N PRO A 152 -15.07 2.15 2.65
CA PRO A 152 -15.84 0.94 2.85
C PRO A 152 -15.54 -0.15 1.78
N PRO A 153 -15.74 -1.45 2.08
CA PRO A 153 -15.36 -2.58 1.20
C PRO A 153 -15.94 -2.56 -0.24
N ASN A 154 -17.02 -1.81 -0.46
CA ASN A 154 -17.71 -1.69 -1.75
C ASN A 154 -17.40 -0.37 -2.47
N GLU A 155 -16.46 0.41 -1.95
CA GLU A 155 -16.07 1.70 -2.50
C GLU A 155 -14.67 1.62 -3.11
N VAL A 156 -14.40 2.54 -4.03
CA VAL A 156 -13.14 2.74 -4.75
C VAL A 156 -12.79 4.23 -4.72
N CYS A 157 -11.55 4.57 -5.04
CA CYS A 157 -11.15 5.96 -5.10
C CYS A 157 -11.77 6.65 -6.30
N THR A 158 -12.26 7.87 -6.09
CA THR A 158 -12.78 8.78 -7.12
C THR A 158 -11.92 10.03 -7.20
N SER A 159 -11.71 10.51 -8.43
CA SER A 159 -11.06 11.80 -8.75
C SER A 159 -11.92 12.54 -9.78
N GLU A 160 -12.41 13.72 -9.40
CA GLU A 160 -13.17 14.62 -10.24
C GLU A 160 -12.40 15.93 -10.49
N LEU A 161 -12.45 16.42 -11.74
CA LEU A 161 -12.07 17.79 -12.08
C LEU A 161 -13.33 18.62 -12.25
N ILE A 162 -13.45 19.69 -11.49
CA ILE A 162 -14.65 20.51 -11.37
C ILE A 162 -14.33 21.95 -11.71
N PHE A 163 -15.20 22.61 -12.48
CA PHE A 163 -15.22 24.05 -12.61
C PHE A 163 -16.20 24.66 -11.61
N ALA A 164 -15.68 25.37 -10.61
CA ALA A 164 -16.44 26.00 -9.54
C ALA A 164 -15.82 27.37 -9.23
N ASN A 165 -16.65 28.40 -8.98
CA ASN A 165 -16.19 29.75 -8.63
C ASN A 165 -15.13 30.33 -9.61
N ASN A 166 -15.34 30.13 -10.92
CA ASN A 166 -14.40 30.53 -11.99
C ASN A 166 -13.01 29.89 -11.91
N GLN A 167 -12.85 28.77 -11.21
CA GLN A 167 -11.59 28.04 -11.10
C GLN A 167 -11.78 26.55 -11.36
N LEU A 168 -10.70 25.91 -11.81
CA LEU A 168 -10.60 24.47 -11.88
C LEU A 168 -10.09 23.95 -10.55
N VAL A 169 -10.84 23.05 -9.94
CA VAL A 169 -10.51 22.40 -8.67
C VAL A 169 -10.75 20.91 -8.77
N HIS A 170 -10.07 20.16 -7.92
CA HIS A 170 -10.21 18.72 -7.82
C HIS A 170 -11.00 18.34 -6.57
N ARG A 171 -11.88 17.36 -6.74
CA ARG A 171 -12.58 16.66 -5.65
C ARG A 171 -12.16 15.20 -5.66
N LEU A 172 -11.70 14.72 -4.51
CA LEU A 172 -11.24 13.37 -4.29
C LEU A 172 -12.10 12.71 -3.22
N GLY A 173 -12.37 11.42 -3.34
CA GLY A 173 -13.12 10.70 -2.32
C GLY A 173 -13.17 9.19 -2.50
N CYS A 174 -14.13 8.59 -1.78
CA CYS A 174 -14.57 7.21 -1.95
C CYS A 174 -15.93 7.21 -2.65
N GLU A 175 -16.14 6.30 -3.60
CA GLU A 175 -17.42 6.12 -4.30
C GLU A 175 -17.69 4.65 -4.51
N ARG A 176 -18.96 4.25 -4.53
CA ARG A 176 -19.32 2.86 -4.71
C ARG A 176 -18.88 2.34 -6.08
N LYS A 177 -18.38 1.11 -6.10
CA LYS A 177 -17.93 0.41 -7.32
C LYS A 177 -18.98 0.43 -8.43
N ASP A 178 -20.24 0.20 -8.08
CA ASP A 178 -21.36 0.17 -9.03
C ASP A 178 -21.69 1.56 -9.62
N VAL A 179 -21.55 2.62 -8.83
CA VAL A 179 -21.71 4.01 -9.29
C VAL A 179 -20.59 4.39 -10.25
N CYS A 180 -19.35 4.02 -9.92
CA CYS A 180 -18.19 4.19 -10.79
C CYS A 180 -18.37 3.45 -12.13
N ASP A 181 -18.85 2.22 -12.11
CA ASP A 181 -19.07 1.40 -13.32
C ASP A 181 -20.08 2.02 -14.28
N VAL A 182 -21.20 2.54 -13.75
CA VAL A 182 -22.23 3.21 -14.57
C VAL A 182 -21.69 4.51 -15.14
N THR A 183 -20.97 5.29 -14.33
CA THR A 183 -20.42 6.58 -14.74
C THR A 183 -19.40 6.40 -15.87
N LEU A 184 -18.50 5.42 -15.77
CA LEU A 184 -17.50 5.11 -16.78
C LEU A 184 -18.09 4.53 -18.06
N LYS A 185 -19.11 3.67 -17.97
CA LYS A 185 -19.82 3.17 -19.16
C LYS A 185 -20.46 4.32 -19.96
N GLY A 186 -21.08 5.28 -19.26
CA GLY A 186 -21.64 6.47 -19.90
C GLY A 186 -20.62 7.35 -20.65
N TYR A 187 -19.33 7.31 -20.28
CA TYR A 187 -18.26 8.01 -21.00
C TYR A 187 -17.80 7.29 -22.28
N LYS A 188 -17.82 5.96 -22.31
CA LYS A 188 -17.37 5.17 -23.48
C LYS A 188 -18.35 5.22 -24.65
N ASP A 189 -19.64 5.36 -24.37
CA ASP A 189 -20.68 5.49 -25.41
C ASP A 189 -20.75 6.91 -26.01
N ALA A 190 -19.95 7.84 -25.50
CA ALA A 190 -19.90 9.22 -25.93
C ALA A 190 -18.77 9.43 -26.97
N HIS A 191 -19.07 10.11 -28.08
CA HIS A 191 -18.13 10.31 -29.19
C HIS A 191 -16.87 11.09 -28.74
N PRO A 192 -15.68 10.87 -29.33
CA PRO A 192 -14.49 11.66 -29.00
C PRO A 192 -14.75 13.14 -29.26
N GLY A 193 -14.74 13.95 -28.20
CA GLY A 193 -15.09 15.38 -28.23
C GLY A 193 -16.49 15.72 -27.68
N GLN A 194 -17.33 14.71 -27.43
CA GLN A 194 -18.58 14.83 -26.69
C GLN A 194 -18.41 14.07 -25.36
N TYR A 195 -17.80 14.73 -24.36
CA TYR A 195 -17.76 14.18 -23.00
C TYR A 195 -19.14 14.30 -22.36
N THR A 196 -20.06 13.42 -22.76
CA THR A 196 -21.36 13.25 -22.12
C THR A 196 -21.34 12.01 -21.25
N GLY A 197 -20.52 12.05 -20.19
CA GLY A 197 -20.84 11.27 -18.99
C GLY A 197 -22.26 11.61 -18.50
N PRO A 198 -22.87 10.78 -17.64
CA PRO A 198 -24.27 10.92 -17.24
C PRO A 198 -24.57 12.36 -16.84
N LYS A 199 -25.25 13.09 -17.75
CA LYS A 199 -25.66 14.51 -17.68
C LYS A 199 -24.82 15.35 -16.71
N ARG A 200 -23.86 16.16 -17.20
CA ARG A 200 -23.19 17.27 -16.48
C ARG A 200 -23.90 17.58 -15.16
N LYS A 201 -23.51 16.88 -14.09
CA LYS A 201 -24.31 16.91 -12.87
C LYS A 201 -24.01 18.26 -12.24
N ARG A 202 -24.89 19.23 -12.49
CA ARG A 202 -24.86 20.51 -11.78
C ARG A 202 -25.27 20.21 -10.35
N VAL A 203 -24.29 19.91 -9.52
CA VAL A 203 -24.44 19.97 -8.07
C VAL A 203 -24.08 21.40 -7.72
N ASP A 204 -25.06 22.18 -7.27
CA ASP A 204 -24.85 23.51 -6.67
C ASP A 204 -24.05 24.52 -7.52
N GLY A 205 -24.26 24.53 -8.84
CA GLY A 205 -23.61 25.49 -9.75
C GLY A 205 -22.21 25.08 -10.22
N GLU A 206 -21.73 23.90 -9.81
CA GLU A 206 -20.46 23.33 -10.24
C GLU A 206 -20.62 22.51 -11.52
N ILE A 207 -19.59 22.51 -12.37
CA ILE A 207 -19.56 21.72 -13.60
C ILE A 207 -18.46 20.67 -13.47
N VAL A 208 -18.84 19.41 -13.38
CA VAL A 208 -17.89 18.29 -13.46
C VAL A 208 -17.39 18.17 -14.90
N ILE A 209 -16.09 18.35 -15.10
CA ILE A 209 -15.38 18.26 -16.39
C ILE A 209 -14.90 16.84 -16.62
N CYS A 210 -14.37 16.20 -15.59
CA CYS A 210 -13.80 14.85 -15.63
C CYS A 210 -14.18 14.12 -14.35
N SER A 211 -14.45 12.83 -14.46
CA SER A 211 -14.62 11.92 -13.33
C SER A 211 -13.94 10.60 -13.66
N SER A 212 -13.16 10.06 -12.74
CA SER A 212 -12.44 8.80 -12.89
C SER A 212 -12.45 8.02 -11.59
N CYS A 213 -12.33 6.69 -11.70
CA CYS A 213 -12.26 5.80 -10.54
C CYS A 213 -11.09 4.82 -10.68
N CYS A 214 -10.52 4.43 -9.54
CA CYS A 214 -9.42 3.47 -9.44
C CYS A 214 -9.44 2.77 -8.07
N ASP A 215 -8.87 1.57 -7.99
CA ASP A 215 -9.04 0.65 -6.86
C ASP A 215 -7.75 0.38 -6.07
N THR A 216 -6.66 1.07 -6.39
CA THR A 216 -5.38 0.97 -5.67
C THR A 216 -5.23 2.10 -4.65
N ARG A 217 -4.34 1.90 -3.67
CA ARG A 217 -4.10 2.86 -2.58
C ARG A 217 -3.73 4.24 -3.14
N THR A 218 -4.45 5.28 -2.70
CA THR A 218 -4.23 6.69 -3.02
C THR A 218 -4.18 7.02 -4.51
N CYS A 219 -4.73 6.14 -5.36
CA CYS A 219 -4.63 6.26 -6.81
C CYS A 219 -5.35 7.49 -7.37
N ASN A 220 -6.33 8.02 -6.64
CA ASN A 220 -7.06 9.23 -7.02
C ASN A 220 -6.28 10.52 -6.80
N MET A 221 -5.06 10.46 -6.24
CA MET A 221 -4.16 11.62 -6.12
C MET A 221 -3.41 11.93 -7.43
N ALA A 222 -3.80 11.30 -8.54
CA ALA A 222 -3.38 11.67 -9.89
C ALA A 222 -4.45 12.52 -10.60
N ASP A 223 -4.03 13.28 -11.60
CA ASP A 223 -4.97 14.05 -12.44
C ASP A 223 -5.99 13.12 -13.12
N CYS A 224 -7.26 13.48 -13.04
CA CYS A 224 -8.38 12.72 -13.62
C CYS A 224 -8.17 12.42 -15.12
N LYS A 225 -7.59 13.33 -15.90
CA LYS A 225 -7.29 13.10 -17.32
C LYS A 225 -6.22 12.03 -17.52
N SER A 226 -5.25 11.98 -16.62
CA SER A 226 -4.23 10.92 -16.61
C SER A 226 -4.85 9.57 -16.24
N LEU A 227 -5.77 9.55 -15.28
CA LEU A 227 -6.48 8.34 -14.85
C LEU A 227 -7.40 7.75 -15.93
N ILE A 228 -8.03 8.59 -16.77
CA ILE A 228 -8.81 8.12 -17.92
C ILE A 228 -7.92 7.45 -18.98
N ASN A 229 -6.71 7.98 -19.21
CA ASN A 229 -5.78 7.45 -20.22
C ASN A 229 -4.98 6.24 -19.74
N ILE A 230 -4.90 6.01 -18.43
CA ILE A 230 -4.11 4.92 -17.84
C ILE A 230 -4.92 3.63 -17.69
N GLN A 231 -6.26 3.64 -17.74
CA GLN A 231 -7.11 2.46 -17.43
C GLN A 231 -6.60 1.16 -18.07
N PRO A 232 -5.92 0.28 -17.29
CA PRO A 232 -5.88 -1.13 -17.61
C PRO A 232 -7.25 -1.67 -17.20
N CYS A 233 -8.05 -2.08 -18.18
CA CYS A 233 -9.24 -2.93 -18.05
C CYS A 233 -9.65 -3.27 -16.59
N TYR A 234 -10.37 -2.38 -15.90
CA TYR A 234 -11.05 -2.70 -14.62
C TYR A 234 -12.05 -3.86 -14.81
N ASN A 235 -12.46 -4.11 -16.07
CA ASN A 235 -13.25 -5.26 -16.49
C ASN A 235 -12.44 -6.12 -17.48
N LYS A 236 -11.90 -7.26 -17.03
CA LYS A 236 -11.19 -8.22 -17.90
C LYS A 236 -12.08 -8.80 -19.02
N THR A 237 -13.40 -8.73 -18.89
CA THR A 237 -14.38 -9.26 -19.85
C THR A 237 -14.72 -8.32 -21.00
N LEU A 238 -14.23 -7.08 -20.99
CA LEU A 238 -14.56 -6.05 -22.00
C LEU A 238 -13.34 -5.59 -22.81
N CYS A 239 -12.25 -6.34 -22.73
CA CYS A 239 -11.06 -6.17 -23.58
C CYS A 239 -10.98 -7.38 -24.53
N GLY A 240 -11.83 -7.35 -25.56
CA GLY A 240 -11.87 -8.25 -26.71
C GLY A 240 -12.30 -7.47 -27.94
#